data_AF-A0A127T3B2-F1
#
_entry.id   AF-A0A127T3B2-F1
#
_cell.length_a   1.000
_cell.length_b   1.000
_cell.length_c   1.000
_cell.angle_alpha   90.00
_cell.angle_beta   90.00
_cell.angle_gamma   90.00
#
_symmetry.space_group_name_H-M   'P 1'
#
loop_
_entity.id
_entity.type
_entity.pdbx_description
1 polymer ?
#
loop_
_entity_poly.entity_id
_entity_poly.type
_entity_poly.pdbx_seq_one_letter_code
_entity_poly.pdbx_strand_id
1 'polypeptide(L)'
;MPSDMFTRLNSKFISKGIPCIIGEYGTHGSKSVSKNSSASEIQAAADQAADIVKQAKAYGVATFYWMSIFDGTDRSVPQWTLPTVVEAMKKAYNE
;
A
#
# COMPACT_ATOMS: atom_id res chain seq x y z
N MET A 1 12.38 8.16 12.16
CA MET A 1 13.37 7.37 11.40
C MET A 1 12.73 7.01 10.07
N PRO A 2 13.35 7.27 8.91
CA PRO A 2 12.91 6.64 7.66
C PRO A 2 12.79 5.13 7.91
N SER A 3 11.72 4.47 7.45
CA SER A 3 11.46 3.08 7.84
C SER A 3 12.67 2.19 7.50
N ASP A 4 13.02 1.30 8.44
CA ASP A 4 14.18 0.40 8.34
C ASP A 4 14.20 -0.36 7.00
N MET A 5 13.02 -0.69 6.46
CA MET A 5 12.86 -1.49 5.25
C MET A 5 13.46 -0.81 4.00
N PHE A 6 13.04 0.42 3.67
CA PHE A 6 13.48 1.07 2.41
C PHE A 6 14.95 1.46 2.45
N THR A 7 15.48 1.84 3.61
CA THR A 7 16.92 2.09 3.79
C THR A 7 17.73 0.83 3.51
N ARG A 8 17.26 -0.34 3.99
CA ARG A 8 17.91 -1.63 3.74
C ARG A 8 17.82 -2.02 2.27
N LEU A 9 16.65 -1.91 1.64
CA LEU A 9 16.48 -2.18 0.20
C LEU A 9 17.42 -1.31 -0.63
N ASN A 10 17.53 -0.02 -0.29
CA ASN A 10 18.42 0.89 -0.96
C ASN A 10 19.88 0.46 -0.84
N SER A 11 20.34 0.18 0.38
CA SER A 11 21.74 -0.20 0.64
C SER A 11 22.18 -1.50 -0.06
N LYS A 12 21.24 -2.44 -0.26
CA LYS A 12 21.55 -3.77 -0.79
C LYS A 12 21.38 -3.87 -2.29
N PHE A 13 20.42 -3.15 -2.87
CA PHE A 13 19.99 -3.31 -4.25
C PHE A 13 19.93 -1.98 -5.01
N ILE A 14 19.09 -1.03 -4.57
CA ILE A 14 18.73 0.14 -5.38
C ILE A 14 19.93 1.04 -5.65
N SER A 15 20.77 1.31 -4.63
CA SER A 15 21.98 2.14 -4.79
C SER A 15 23.05 1.49 -5.66
N LYS A 16 22.91 0.20 -5.96
CA LYS A 16 23.79 -0.57 -6.85
C LYS A 16 23.21 -0.73 -8.25
N GLY A 17 22.12 -0.02 -8.57
CA GLY A 17 21.44 -0.08 -9.86
C GLY A 17 20.52 -1.29 -10.05
N ILE A 18 20.22 -2.04 -8.99
CA ILE A 18 19.30 -3.18 -9.05
C ILE A 18 17.91 -2.69 -8.64
N PRO A 19 16.91 -2.69 -9.55
CA PRO A 19 15.57 -2.23 -9.23
C PRO A 19 14.88 -3.16 -8.22
N CYS A 20 13.99 -2.60 -7.41
CA CYS A 20 13.16 -3.36 -6.48
C CYS A 20 11.67 -3.10 -6.75
N ILE A 21 10.85 -4.10 -6.44
CA ILE A 21 9.40 -4.03 -6.45
C ILE A 21 8.90 -4.57 -5.10
N ILE A 22 8.00 -3.85 -4.45
CA ILE A 22 7.21 -4.41 -3.34
C ILE A 22 6.01 -5.11 -3.99
N GLY A 23 6.14 -6.43 -4.19
CA GLY A 23 5.16 -7.24 -4.91
C GLY A 23 3.83 -7.39 -4.18
N GLU A 24 3.83 -7.28 -2.86
CA GLU A 24 2.62 -7.32 -2.04
C GLU A 24 2.79 -6.43 -0.80
N TYR A 25 1.77 -5.65 -0.48
CA TYR A 25 1.63 -4.95 0.79
C TYR A 25 0.16 -4.72 1.11
N GLY A 26 -0.15 -4.49 2.39
CA GLY A 26 -1.50 -4.23 2.86
C GLY A 26 -1.70 -4.77 4.27
N THR A 27 -2.92 -4.63 4.76
CA THR A 27 -3.31 -5.23 6.05
C THR A 27 -3.53 -6.74 5.89
N HIS A 28 -3.22 -7.54 6.91
CA HIS A 28 -3.35 -9.00 6.86
C HIS A 28 -3.57 -9.62 8.24
N GLY A 29 -3.97 -10.90 8.28
CA GLY A 29 -4.11 -11.69 9.51
C GLY A 29 -5.18 -11.12 10.44
N SER A 30 -4.89 -11.08 11.75
CA SER A 30 -5.79 -10.52 12.77
C SER A 30 -6.03 -9.01 12.66
N LYS A 31 -5.35 -8.33 11.73
CA LYS A 31 -5.50 -6.91 11.42
C LYS A 31 -6.03 -6.66 10.02
N SER A 32 -6.52 -7.70 9.33
CA SER A 32 -7.09 -7.58 7.99
C SER A 32 -8.28 -6.62 8.00
N VAL A 33 -8.26 -5.63 7.11
CA VAL A 33 -9.33 -4.65 6.95
C VAL A 33 -10.23 -5.05 5.78
N SER A 34 -11.54 -4.90 5.97
CA SER A 34 -12.58 -5.11 4.96
C SER A 34 -13.58 -3.96 4.99
N LYS A 35 -14.56 -3.96 4.08
CA LYS A 35 -15.64 -2.96 4.06
C LYS A 35 -16.51 -2.93 5.34
N ASN A 36 -16.46 -3.99 6.13
CA ASN A 36 -17.20 -4.11 7.40
C ASN A 36 -16.36 -3.69 8.62
N SER A 37 -15.08 -3.37 8.43
CA SER A 37 -14.22 -2.87 9.50
C SER A 37 -14.67 -1.48 9.95
N SER A 38 -14.26 -1.10 11.15
CA SER A 38 -14.56 0.24 11.68
C SER A 38 -13.89 1.34 10.85
N ALA A 39 -14.45 2.54 10.90
CA ALA A 39 -13.89 3.70 10.18
C ALA A 39 -12.44 4.00 10.58
N SER A 40 -12.08 3.80 11.86
CA SER A 40 -10.72 3.99 12.35
C SER A 40 -9.75 2.92 11.82
N GLU A 41 -10.18 1.67 11.69
CA GLU A 41 -9.37 0.61 11.07
C GLU A 41 -9.15 0.87 9.57
N ILE A 42 -10.20 1.31 8.86
CA ILE A 42 -10.09 1.68 7.44
C ILE A 42 -9.15 2.89 7.27
N GLN A 43 -9.25 3.90 8.13
CA GLN A 43 -8.34 5.04 8.09
C GLN A 43 -6.90 4.63 8.39
N ALA A 44 -6.66 3.78 9.39
CA ALA A 44 -5.31 3.27 9.68
C ALA A 44 -4.72 2.47 8.51
N ALA A 45 -5.53 1.69 7.79
CA ALA A 45 -5.10 1.01 6.57
C ALA A 45 -4.77 1.99 5.44
N ALA A 46 -5.56 3.06 5.29
CA ALA A 46 -5.31 4.11 4.31
C ALA A 46 -3.99 4.86 4.60
N ASP A 47 -3.75 5.20 5.87
CA ASP A 47 -2.53 5.88 6.32
C ASP A 47 -1.29 5.00 6.10
N GLN A 48 -1.37 3.72 6.46
CA GLN A 48 -0.30 2.74 6.20
C GLN A 48 -0.02 2.62 4.69
N ALA A 49 -1.07 2.50 3.87
CA ALA A 49 -0.93 2.33 2.43
C ALA A 49 -0.29 3.56 1.78
N ALA A 50 -0.71 4.76 2.20
CA ALA A 50 -0.14 6.02 1.74
C ALA A 50 1.33 6.18 2.16
N ASP A 51 1.70 5.80 3.39
CA ASP A 51 3.07 5.86 3.88
C ASP A 51 4.02 4.95 3.07
N ILE A 52 3.61 3.71 2.80
CA ILE A 52 4.38 2.78 1.96
C ILE A 52 4.57 3.34 0.55
N VAL A 53 3.51 3.88 -0.07
CA VAL A 53 3.59 4.47 -1.41
C VAL A 53 4.55 5.67 -1.43
N LYS A 54 4.46 6.58 -0.45
CA LYS A 54 5.35 7.76 -0.35
C LYS A 54 6.82 7.35 -0.24
N GLN A 55 7.10 6.41 0.66
CA GLN A 55 8.47 5.94 0.85
C GLN A 55 8.98 5.18 -0.37
N ALA A 56 8.17 4.33 -0.99
CA ALA A 56 8.54 3.59 -2.19
C ALA A 56 8.87 4.53 -3.37
N LYS A 57 8.04 5.56 -3.59
CA LYS A 57 8.27 6.59 -4.62
C LYS A 57 9.62 7.30 -4.43
N ALA A 58 9.98 7.64 -3.20
CA ALA A 58 11.26 8.29 -2.89
C ALA A 58 12.50 7.45 -3.28
N TYR A 59 12.37 6.12 -3.33
CA TYR A 59 13.43 5.19 -3.74
C TYR A 59 13.24 4.61 -5.15
N GLY A 60 12.24 5.07 -5.92
CA GLY A 60 11.96 4.52 -7.25
C GLY A 60 11.47 3.06 -7.23
N VAL A 61 10.79 2.65 -6.14
CA VAL A 61 10.27 1.30 -5.95
C VAL A 61 8.80 1.26 -6.34
N ALA A 62 8.43 0.37 -7.26
CA ALA A 62 7.03 0.11 -7.58
C ALA A 62 6.35 -0.73 -6.49
N THR A 63 5.05 -0.51 -6.25
CA THR A 63 4.27 -1.20 -5.23
C THR A 63 2.99 -1.79 -5.80
N PHE A 64 2.61 -2.97 -5.32
CA PHE A 64 1.37 -3.66 -5.70
C PHE A 64 0.58 -4.01 -4.44
N TYR A 65 -0.59 -3.38 -4.26
CA TYR A 65 -1.42 -3.58 -3.08
C TYR A 65 -2.09 -4.95 -3.15
N TRP A 66 -2.03 -5.71 -2.07
CA TRP A 66 -2.57 -7.06 -2.01
C TRP A 66 -4.05 -7.06 -1.62
N MET A 67 -4.90 -7.41 -2.59
CA MET A 67 -6.34 -7.64 -2.43
C MET A 67 -7.07 -6.48 -1.72
N SER A 68 -8.17 -6.78 -0.99
CA SER A 68 -9.00 -5.93 -0.12
C SER A 68 -9.62 -4.64 -0.69
N ILE A 69 -8.93 -3.89 -1.55
CA ILE A 69 -9.43 -2.69 -2.22
C ILE A 69 -10.42 -2.98 -3.34
N PHE A 70 -10.40 -4.22 -3.86
CA PHE A 70 -11.27 -4.71 -4.91
C PHE A 70 -11.54 -6.22 -4.71
N ASP A 71 -12.64 -6.55 -4.03
CA ASP A 71 -12.87 -7.90 -3.53
C ASP A 71 -14.30 -8.44 -3.71
N GLY A 72 -14.43 -9.76 -3.73
CA GLY A 72 -15.72 -10.45 -3.81
C GLY A 72 -16.63 -9.99 -4.95
N THR A 73 -17.89 -9.69 -4.65
CA THR A 73 -18.90 -9.25 -5.61
C THR A 73 -18.61 -7.90 -6.24
N ASP A 74 -17.78 -7.07 -5.60
CA ASP A 74 -17.37 -5.78 -6.17
C ASP A 74 -16.49 -5.99 -7.42
N ARG A 75 -15.91 -7.18 -7.60
CA ARG A 75 -15.25 -7.57 -8.86
C ARG A 75 -16.21 -7.79 -10.03
N SER A 76 -17.46 -8.15 -9.75
CA SER A 76 -18.49 -8.40 -10.77
C SER A 76 -19.21 -7.11 -11.19
N VAL A 77 -19.19 -6.08 -10.36
CA VAL A 77 -19.68 -4.73 -10.67
C VAL A 77 -18.56 -3.75 -10.32
N PRO A 78 -17.66 -3.42 -11.28
CA PRO A 78 -16.38 -2.80 -10.97
C PRO A 78 -16.48 -1.55 -10.10
N GLN A 79 -16.25 -1.71 -8.80
CA GLN A 79 -16.26 -0.66 -7.80
C GLN A 79 -15.24 -0.95 -6.70
N TRP A 80 -14.69 0.08 -6.06
CA TRP A 80 -13.75 -0.10 -4.97
C TRP A 80 -14.45 -0.61 -3.70
N THR A 81 -13.95 -1.70 -3.13
CA THR A 81 -14.38 -2.21 -1.82
C THR A 81 -13.89 -1.31 -0.68
N LEU A 82 -12.70 -0.72 -0.83
CA LEU A 82 -12.10 0.22 0.13
C LEU A 82 -11.66 1.52 -0.56
N PRO A 83 -12.61 2.37 -0.98
CA PRO A 83 -12.30 3.59 -1.74
C PRO A 83 -11.38 4.56 -0.98
N THR A 84 -11.53 4.67 0.34
CA THR A 84 -10.65 5.51 1.18
C THR A 84 -9.18 5.11 1.06
N VAL A 85 -8.89 3.81 1.03
CA VAL A 85 -7.52 3.29 0.89
C VAL A 85 -6.98 3.57 -0.51
N VAL A 86 -7.82 3.37 -1.54
CA VAL A 86 -7.46 3.64 -2.95
C VAL A 86 -7.11 5.11 -3.16
N GLU A 87 -7.96 6.03 -2.69
CA GLU A 87 -7.71 7.47 -2.85
C GLU A 87 -6.48 7.93 -2.06
N ALA A 88 -6.23 7.37 -0.87
CA ALA A 88 -5.02 7.66 -0.11
C ALA A 88 -3.75 7.25 -0.86
N MET A 89 -3.72 6.08 -1.49
CA MET A 89 -2.59 5.64 -2.32
C MET A 89 -2.41 6.50 -3.58
N LYS A 90 -3.51 6.81 -4.29
CA LYS A 90 -3.46 7.69 -5.48
C LYS A 90 -2.91 9.06 -5.13
N LYS A 91 -3.37 9.64 -4.01
CA LYS A 91 -2.88 10.91 -3.50
C LYS A 91 -1.39 10.83 -3.15
N ALA A 92 -1.00 9.80 -2.39
CA ALA A 92 0.39 9.55 -1.99
C ALA A 92 1.37 9.41 -3.17
N TYR A 93 0.93 8.86 -4.31
CA TYR A 93 1.77 8.71 -5.49
C TYR A 93 1.85 9.97 -6.35
N ASN A 94 0.78 10.78 -6.40
CA ASN A 94 0.70 11.91 -7.32
C ASN A 94 1.09 13.26 -6.69
N GLU A 95 1.04 13.36 -5.37
CA GLU A 95 1.60 14.48 -4.59
C GLU A 95 3.07 14.21 -4.23
#